data_AF-A0A0D7B8G4-F1
#
_entry.id   AF-A0A0D7B8G4-F1
#
_cell.length_a   1.000
_cell.length_b   1.000
_cell.length_c   1.000
_cell.angle_alpha   90.00
_cell.angle_beta   90.00
_cell.angle_gamma   90.00
#
_symmetry.space_group_name_H-M   'P 1'
#
loop_
_entity.id
_entity.type
_entity.pdbx_description
1 polymer ?
#
loop_
_entity_poly.entity_id
_entity_poly.type
_entity_poly.pdbx_seq_one_letter_code
_entity_poly.pdbx_strand_id
1 'polypeptide(L)'
;MTDYLRVEVEKGMHKLLCPNCKSSNAEIFELSDDVALPLLTEKLCRRLRTNRILQMGTSVECPKCTRSMLFVDKDKLDKHPVLTCIQPCCNHSWCYNCNIHIKPAMGVGARIHERRCVAATDPIFQQARQEGWKQCPGCNAMVEKGPGCNHIQVESKPSLRFKWLKN
;
A
#
# COMPACT_ATOMS: atom_id res chain seq x y z
N MET A 1 13.79 -28.92 21.68
CA MET A 1 12.68 -28.44 20.81
C MET A 1 12.08 -27.14 21.33
N THR A 2 11.69 -27.07 22.61
CA THR A 2 11.09 -25.87 23.24
C THR A 2 11.93 -24.60 23.11
N ASP A 3 13.26 -24.66 23.34
CA ASP A 3 14.12 -23.48 23.22
C ASP A 3 14.22 -22.97 21.77
N TYR A 4 14.22 -23.88 20.79
CA TYR A 4 14.17 -23.50 19.37
C TYR A 4 12.86 -22.75 19.05
N LEU A 5 11.71 -23.27 19.49
CA LEU A 5 10.42 -22.61 19.25
C LEU A 5 10.36 -21.24 19.91
N ARG A 6 10.90 -21.08 21.12
CA ARG A 6 11.03 -19.79 21.79
C ARG A 6 11.77 -18.78 20.92
N VAL A 7 12.98 -19.15 20.47
CA VAL A 7 13.84 -18.29 19.65
C VAL A 7 13.15 -17.88 18.36
N GLU A 8 12.48 -18.80 17.66
CA GLU A 8 11.79 -18.46 16.40
C GLU A 8 10.60 -17.50 16.63
N VAL A 9 9.80 -17.70 17.68
CA VAL A 9 8.71 -16.77 18.04
C VAL A 9 9.26 -15.39 18.41
N GLU A 10 10.35 -15.33 19.16
CA GLU A 10 10.99 -14.09 19.58
C GLU A 10 11.57 -13.31 18.39
N LYS A 11 12.11 -14.00 17.39
CA LYS A 11 12.54 -13.42 16.10
C LYS A 11 11.40 -12.87 15.24
N GLY A 12 10.14 -13.07 15.63
CA GLY A 12 8.99 -12.59 14.86
C GLY A 12 8.46 -13.59 13.83
N MET A 13 8.90 -14.87 13.89
CA MET A 13 8.36 -15.89 12.99
C MET A 13 6.88 -16.12 13.29
N HIS A 14 6.09 -16.25 12.22
CA HIS A 14 4.64 -16.46 12.27
C HIS A 14 4.25 -17.91 11.93
N LYS A 15 5.14 -18.61 11.20
CA LYS A 15 5.11 -20.05 10.94
C LYS A 15 6.25 -20.71 11.69
N LEU A 16 5.95 -21.77 12.43
CA LEU A 16 6.96 -22.54 13.16
C LEU A 16 7.27 -23.79 12.35
N LEU A 17 8.55 -24.00 12.03
CA LEU A 17 8.97 -25.12 11.19
C LEU A 17 9.58 -26.22 12.06
N CYS A 18 9.35 -27.49 11.69
CA CYS A 18 10.01 -28.60 12.37
C CYS A 18 11.54 -28.44 12.28
N PRO A 19 12.27 -28.36 13.40
CA PRO A 19 13.72 -28.12 13.39
C PRO A 19 14.48 -29.24 12.67
N ASN A 20 13.97 -30.47 12.73
CA ASN A 20 14.59 -31.62 12.07
C ASN A 20 14.41 -31.55 10.54
N CYS A 21 13.19 -31.32 10.06
CA CYS A 21 12.91 -31.17 8.62
C CYS A 21 13.58 -29.93 8.02
N LYS A 22 13.61 -28.82 8.76
CA LYS A 22 14.31 -27.59 8.35
C LYS A 22 15.81 -27.83 8.14
N SER A 23 16.44 -28.70 8.95
CA SER A 23 17.86 -29.02 8.83
C SER A 23 18.19 -29.99 7.69
N SER A 24 17.26 -30.87 7.33
CA SER A 24 17.46 -31.88 6.29
C SER A 24 17.05 -31.42 4.89
N ASN A 25 16.52 -30.20 4.74
CA ASN A 25 15.98 -29.67 3.49
C ASN A 25 14.92 -30.60 2.84
N ALA A 26 14.33 -31.50 3.63
CA ALA A 26 13.12 -32.24 3.28
C ALA A 26 11.96 -31.25 3.18
N GLU A 27 10.83 -31.69 2.60
CA GLU A 27 9.60 -30.87 2.55
C GLU A 27 9.38 -30.18 3.90
N ILE A 28 9.42 -28.84 3.88
CA ILE A 28 9.45 -28.04 5.09
C ILE A 28 8.07 -28.14 5.76
N PHE A 29 7.95 -29.00 6.77
CA PHE A 29 6.72 -29.16 7.53
C PHE A 29 6.57 -28.01 8.54
N GLU A 30 5.55 -27.18 8.31
CA GLU A 30 5.02 -26.27 9.31
C GLU A 30 4.43 -27.11 10.47
N LEU A 31 4.83 -26.80 11.70
CA LEU A 31 4.27 -27.38 12.89
C LEU A 31 2.86 -26.84 13.08
N SER A 32 1.91 -27.75 13.20
CA SER A 32 0.54 -27.46 13.55
C SER A 32 0.41 -26.99 15.00
N ASP A 33 -0.68 -26.29 15.30
CA ASP A 33 -0.89 -25.66 16.61
C ASP A 33 -1.01 -26.69 17.75
N ASP A 34 -1.52 -27.89 17.46
CA ASP A 34 -1.61 -29.01 18.41
C ASP A 34 -0.23 -29.53 18.84
N VAL A 35 0.81 -29.37 18.02
CA VAL A 35 2.19 -29.72 18.37
C VAL A 35 2.93 -28.53 18.98
N ALA A 36 2.76 -27.34 18.41
CA ALA A 36 3.54 -26.17 18.78
C ALA A 36 3.06 -25.50 20.08
N LEU A 37 1.74 -25.30 20.25
CA LEU A 37 1.20 -24.53 21.37
C LEU A 37 1.42 -25.18 22.74
N PRO A 38 1.29 -26.52 22.92
CA PRO A 38 1.57 -27.14 24.22
C PRO A 38 3.01 -26.98 24.69
N LEU A 39 3.95 -26.73 23.77
CA LEU A 39 5.37 -26.53 24.07
C LEU A 39 5.71 -25.06 24.39
N LEU A 40 4.76 -24.14 24.28
CA LEU A 40 4.98 -22.71 24.47
C LEU A 40 4.30 -22.21 25.75
N THR A 41 4.94 -21.23 26.39
CA THR A 41 4.29 -20.49 27.48
C THR A 41 3.16 -19.61 26.93
N GLU A 42 2.20 -19.25 27.78
CA GLU A 42 1.09 -18.37 27.38
C GLU A 42 1.59 -17.04 26.77
N LYS A 43 2.67 -16.47 27.34
CA LYS A 43 3.32 -15.26 26.82
C LYS A 43 3.81 -15.45 25.38
N LEU A 44 4.43 -16.58 25.07
CA LEU A 44 4.91 -16.89 23.72
C LEU A 44 3.76 -17.21 22.77
N CYS A 45 2.71 -17.90 23.22
CA CYS A 45 1.49 -18.12 22.43
C CYS A 45 0.84 -16.79 22.02
N ARG A 46 0.72 -15.82 22.95
CA ARG A 46 0.23 -14.48 22.64
C ARG A 46 1.11 -13.79 21.59
N ARG A 47 2.45 -13.86 21.74
CA ARG A 47 3.38 -13.27 20.78
C ARG A 47 3.30 -13.92 19.40
N LEU A 48 3.21 -15.24 19.30
CA LEU A 48 3.04 -15.97 18.04
C LEU A 48 1.75 -15.54 17.33
N ARG A 49 0.64 -15.39 18.06
CA ARG A 49 -0.62 -14.86 17.50
C ARG A 49 -0.46 -13.44 16.96
N THR A 50 0.23 -12.57 17.70
CA THR A 50 0.55 -11.22 17.22
C THR A 50 1.39 -11.27 15.95
N ASN A 51 2.45 -12.09 15.90
CA ASN A 51 3.28 -12.24 14.70
C ASN A 51 2.45 -12.68 13.48
N ARG A 52 1.50 -13.61 13.67
CA ARG A 52 0.57 -14.06 12.62
C ARG A 52 -0.32 -12.91 12.10
N ILE A 53 -0.92 -12.15 13.00
CA ILE A 53 -1.76 -10.98 12.64
C ILE A 53 -0.93 -9.96 11.85
N LEU A 54 0.27 -9.63 12.33
CA LEU A 54 1.18 -8.67 11.67
C LEU A 54 1.72 -9.17 10.33
N GLN A 55 1.76 -10.48 10.10
CA GLN A 55 2.06 -11.00 8.78
C GLN A 55 0.92 -10.68 7.81
N MET A 56 -0.33 -10.92 8.22
CA MET A 56 -1.50 -10.83 7.33
C MET A 56 -1.90 -9.40 7.00
N GLY A 57 -1.63 -8.46 7.89
CA GLY A 57 -2.04 -7.07 7.72
C GLY A 57 -0.90 -6.07 7.82
N THR A 58 -1.19 -4.84 7.44
CA THR A 58 -0.30 -3.69 7.57
C THR A 58 -1.07 -2.49 8.11
N SER A 59 -0.40 -1.68 8.92
CA SER A 59 -0.94 -0.41 9.41
C SER A 59 -0.70 0.67 8.36
N VAL A 60 -1.75 1.39 8.01
CA VAL A 60 -1.72 2.50 7.04
C VAL A 60 -2.27 3.76 7.67
N GLU A 61 -1.51 4.83 7.58
CA GLU A 61 -1.93 6.15 8.02
C GLU A 61 -2.70 6.88 6.92
N CYS A 62 -3.71 7.65 7.31
CA CYS A 62 -4.40 8.52 6.36
C CYS A 62 -3.53 9.73 6.00
N PRO A 63 -3.21 9.96 4.71
CA PRO A 63 -2.33 11.07 4.30
C PRO A 63 -2.96 12.46 4.50
N LYS A 64 -4.29 12.55 4.67
CA LYS A 64 -4.99 13.83 4.87
C LYS A 64 -5.00 14.29 6.32
N CYS A 65 -5.36 13.41 7.25
CA CYS A 65 -5.57 13.82 8.65
C CYS A 65 -4.51 13.31 9.61
N THR A 66 -3.69 12.33 9.21
CA THR A 66 -2.60 11.69 10.01
C THR A 66 -3.01 11.17 11.39
N ARG A 67 -4.31 11.18 11.70
CA ARG A 67 -4.91 10.77 12.99
C ARG A 67 -5.48 9.37 12.96
N SER A 68 -5.66 8.80 11.77
CA SER A 68 -6.23 7.46 11.57
C SER A 68 -5.12 6.48 11.21
N MET A 69 -5.01 5.41 11.99
CA MET A 69 -4.27 4.22 11.62
C MET A 69 -5.27 3.11 11.29
N LEU A 70 -5.27 2.64 10.04
CA LEU A 70 -6.09 1.52 9.60
C LEU A 70 -5.22 0.28 9.52
N PHE A 71 -5.64 -0.82 10.15
CA PHE A 71 -5.02 -2.12 9.93
C PHE A 71 -5.74 -2.82 8.79
N VAL A 72 -5.04 -3.06 7.69
CA VAL A 72 -5.62 -3.59 6.45
C VAL A 72 -4.93 -4.89 6.09
N ASP A 73 -5.74 -5.87 5.69
CA ASP A 73 -5.30 -7.15 5.12
C ASP A 73 -4.49 -6.90 3.83
N LYS A 74 -3.27 -7.45 3.74
CA LYS A 74 -2.35 -7.25 2.61
C LYS A 74 -2.90 -7.82 1.31
N ASP A 75 -3.51 -9.00 1.34
CA ASP A 75 -4.07 -9.64 0.14
C ASP A 75 -5.25 -8.83 -0.42
N LYS A 76 -6.05 -8.23 0.47
CA LYS A 76 -7.12 -7.31 0.06
C LYS A 76 -6.55 -6.02 -0.50
N LEU A 77 -5.48 -5.50 0.10
CA LEU A 77 -4.81 -4.28 -0.33
C LEU A 77 -4.20 -4.43 -1.72
N ASP A 78 -3.61 -5.60 -2.01
CA ASP A 78 -3.04 -5.92 -3.33
C ASP A 78 -4.11 -5.99 -4.42
N LYS A 79 -5.26 -6.60 -4.13
CA LYS A 79 -6.39 -6.71 -5.08
C LYS A 79 -7.16 -5.39 -5.24
N HIS A 80 -7.31 -4.66 -4.14
CA HIS A 80 -8.12 -3.44 -4.06
C HIS A 80 -7.36 -2.37 -3.25
N PRO A 81 -6.43 -1.63 -3.88
CA PRO A 81 -5.55 -0.69 -3.19
C PRO A 81 -6.27 0.61 -2.78
N VAL A 82 -7.60 0.66 -2.77
CA VAL A 82 -8.37 1.87 -2.44
C VAL A 82 -8.79 1.82 -0.99
N LEU A 83 -8.25 2.76 -0.21
CA LEU A 83 -8.57 2.92 1.20
C LEU A 83 -9.50 4.10 1.42
N THR A 84 -10.31 4.02 2.48
CA THR A 84 -11.15 5.12 2.94
C THR A 84 -10.93 5.32 4.43
N CYS A 85 -10.70 6.56 4.81
CA CYS A 85 -10.41 6.94 6.18
C CYS A 85 -11.65 6.76 7.06
N ILE A 86 -11.51 5.95 8.12
CA ILE A 86 -12.58 5.67 9.09
C ILE A 86 -12.79 6.76 10.14
N GLN A 87 -11.88 7.73 10.25
CA GLN A 87 -12.06 8.82 11.23
C GLN A 87 -13.29 9.66 10.90
N PRO A 88 -14.17 9.91 11.90
CA PRO A 88 -15.26 10.86 11.78
C PRO A 88 -14.71 12.20 11.24
N CYS A 89 -15.41 12.78 10.28
CA CYS A 89 -15.06 14.06 9.62
C CYS A 89 -13.92 14.05 8.58
N CYS A 90 -13.15 12.97 8.39
CA CYS A 90 -12.11 12.95 7.35
C CYS A 90 -12.66 12.51 5.98
N ASN A 91 -13.32 11.34 5.96
CA ASN A 91 -13.89 10.64 4.79
C ASN A 91 -13.00 10.65 3.53
N HIS A 92 -11.68 10.73 3.73
CA HIS A 92 -10.71 10.79 2.64
C HIS A 92 -10.50 9.41 2.06
N SER A 93 -10.53 9.30 0.74
CA SER A 93 -10.25 8.06 0.04
C SER A 93 -9.06 8.22 -0.89
N TRP A 94 -8.17 7.24 -0.88
CA TRP A 94 -6.90 7.30 -1.61
C TRP A 94 -6.48 5.92 -2.07
N CYS A 95 -5.58 5.88 -3.06
CA CYS A 95 -4.89 4.66 -3.43
C CYS A 95 -3.66 4.46 -2.54
N TYR A 96 -3.53 3.30 -1.91
CA TYR A 96 -2.40 2.90 -1.08
C TYR A 96 -1.06 2.96 -1.81
N ASN A 97 -1.03 2.57 -3.09
CA ASN A 97 0.21 2.46 -3.85
C ASN A 97 0.81 3.81 -4.27
N CYS A 98 -0.03 4.81 -4.56
CA CYS A 98 0.42 6.10 -5.10
C CYS A 98 0.02 7.30 -4.22
N ASN A 99 -0.72 7.09 -3.13
CA ASN A 99 -1.26 8.12 -2.24
C ASN A 99 -2.11 9.20 -2.94
N ILE A 100 -2.61 8.92 -4.15
CA ILE A 100 -3.46 9.85 -4.90
C ILE A 100 -4.89 9.80 -4.35
N HIS A 101 -5.47 10.98 -4.14
CA HIS A 101 -6.86 11.14 -3.72
C HIS A 101 -7.85 10.65 -4.78
N ILE A 102 -8.80 9.83 -4.34
CA ILE A 102 -9.87 9.30 -5.19
C ILE A 102 -11.16 10.04 -4.86
N LYS A 103 -11.70 10.74 -5.86
CA LYS A 103 -13.02 11.36 -5.73
C LYS A 103 -14.09 10.27 -5.83
N PRO A 104 -15.15 10.32 -5.00
CA PRO A 104 -16.33 9.49 -5.23
C PRO A 104 -16.93 9.87 -6.59
N ALA A 105 -17.07 8.92 -7.51
CA ALA A 105 -17.87 9.14 -8.71
C ALA A 105 -19.33 9.29 -8.27
N MET A 106 -20.02 10.32 -8.76
CA MET A 106 -21.46 10.42 -8.59
C MET A 106 -22.13 9.35 -9.47
N GLY A 107 -22.52 8.23 -8.87
CA GLY A 107 -23.16 7.11 -9.57
C GLY A 107 -22.81 5.78 -8.93
N VAL A 108 -23.79 4.88 -8.87
CA VAL A 108 -23.71 3.59 -8.20
C VAL A 108 -22.55 2.77 -8.76
N GLY A 109 -21.51 2.61 -7.94
CA GLY A 109 -20.45 1.61 -8.16
C GLY A 109 -19.32 2.02 -9.10
N ALA A 110 -18.46 2.95 -8.68
CA ALA A 110 -17.00 2.80 -8.82
C ALA A 110 -16.27 3.99 -8.16
N ARG A 111 -15.35 3.71 -7.24
CA ARG A 111 -14.28 4.65 -6.89
C ARG A 111 -13.24 4.54 -8.00
N ILE A 112 -13.33 5.40 -9.01
CA ILE A 112 -12.49 5.29 -10.20
C ILE A 112 -11.09 5.79 -9.85
N HIS A 113 -10.11 4.89 -9.88
CA HIS A 113 -8.70 5.23 -9.93
C HIS A 113 -8.37 5.67 -11.37
N GLU A 114 -8.73 6.91 -11.73
CA GLU A 114 -8.73 7.44 -13.12
C GLU A 114 -7.38 7.34 -13.85
N ARG A 115 -6.29 7.00 -13.16
CA ARG A 115 -4.97 6.81 -13.76
C ARG A 115 -4.43 5.50 -13.23
N ARG A 116 -3.98 4.59 -14.08
CA ARG A 116 -3.24 3.38 -13.66
C ARG A 116 -2.18 3.77 -12.62
N CYS A 117 -1.88 2.92 -11.64
CA CYS A 117 -0.80 3.14 -10.66
C CYS A 117 0.54 3.11 -11.38
N VAL A 118 0.86 4.16 -12.11
CA VAL A 118 2.16 4.38 -12.72
C VAL A 118 2.95 5.09 -11.63
N ALA A 119 3.92 4.41 -11.03
CA ALA A 119 4.78 5.03 -10.03
C ALA A 119 5.51 6.22 -10.67
N ALA A 120 5.81 7.29 -9.92
CA ALA A 120 6.57 8.42 -10.47
C ALA A 120 7.99 8.01 -10.97
N THR A 121 8.45 6.82 -10.58
CA THR A 121 9.69 6.17 -10.99
C THR A 121 9.56 5.32 -12.25
N ASP A 122 8.35 5.14 -12.78
CA ASP A 122 8.09 4.34 -13.98
C ASP A 122 8.86 4.95 -15.18
N PRO A 123 9.49 4.11 -16.03
CA PRO A 123 10.19 4.56 -17.23
C PRO A 123 9.38 5.52 -18.10
N ILE A 124 8.05 5.35 -18.13
CA ILE A 124 7.13 6.20 -18.89
C ILE A 124 7.15 7.65 -18.38
N PHE A 125 7.26 7.88 -17.06
CA PHE A 125 7.38 9.24 -16.51
C PHE A 125 8.75 9.86 -16.77
N GLN A 126 9.81 9.05 -16.73
CA GLN A 126 11.16 9.53 -17.03
C GLN A 126 11.27 9.94 -18.49
N GLN A 127 10.72 9.12 -19.40
CA GLN A 127 10.67 9.41 -20.82
C GLN A 127 9.81 10.64 -21.12
N ALA A 128 8.62 10.76 -20.52
CA ALA A 128 7.78 11.96 -20.69
C ALA A 128 8.50 13.24 -20.24
N ARG A 129 9.28 13.20 -19.15
CA ARG A 129 10.11 14.34 -18.73
C ARG A 129 11.22 14.66 -19.73
N GLN A 130 11.87 13.64 -20.30
CA GLN A 130 12.89 13.82 -21.34
C GLN A 130 12.31 14.45 -22.61
N GLU A 131 11.07 14.09 -22.96
CA GLU A 131 10.30 14.66 -24.07
C GLU A 131 9.70 16.05 -23.75
N GLY A 132 10.00 16.61 -22.57
CA GLY A 132 9.61 17.98 -22.19
C GLY A 132 8.21 18.12 -21.58
N TRP A 133 7.56 17.02 -21.20
CA TRP A 133 6.26 17.05 -20.54
C TRP A 133 6.42 17.53 -19.09
N LYS A 134 5.45 18.31 -18.60
CA LYS A 134 5.44 18.80 -17.20
C LYS A 134 4.23 18.29 -16.45
N GLN A 135 4.36 18.22 -15.12
CA GLN A 135 3.26 17.84 -14.25
C GLN A 135 2.34 19.04 -13.98
N CYS A 136 1.03 18.83 -14.09
CA CYS A 136 0.04 19.81 -13.67
C CYS A 136 0.10 20.01 -12.14
N PRO A 137 0.28 21.22 -11.62
CA PRO A 137 0.37 21.46 -10.17
C PRO A 137 -0.95 21.18 -9.42
N GLY A 138 -2.09 21.10 -10.15
CA GLY A 138 -3.40 20.85 -9.54
C GLY A 138 -3.83 19.37 -9.49
N CYS A 139 -3.26 18.50 -10.34
CA CYS A 139 -3.65 17.09 -10.41
C CYS A 139 -2.50 16.11 -10.70
N ASN A 140 -1.26 16.60 -10.79
CA ASN A 140 -0.02 15.86 -11.08
C ASN A 140 -0.01 15.03 -12.38
N ALA A 141 -0.99 15.24 -13.25
CA ALA A 141 -1.01 14.70 -14.61
C ALA A 141 0.20 15.16 -15.41
N MET A 142 0.81 14.26 -16.19
CA MET A 142 1.75 14.68 -17.24
C MET A 142 0.99 15.37 -18.36
N VAL A 143 1.51 16.52 -18.80
CA VAL A 143 0.92 17.32 -19.86
C VAL A 143 2.01 17.70 -20.86
N GLU A 144 1.73 17.38 -22.12
CA GLU A 144 2.52 17.80 -23.26
C GLU A 144 2.19 19.25 -23.62
N LYS A 145 3.20 20.00 -24.07
CA LYS A 145 3.02 21.38 -24.53
C LYS A 145 2.65 21.39 -26.02
N GLY A 146 1.40 21.70 -26.32
CA GLY A 146 0.96 21.90 -27.72
C GLY A 146 1.62 23.11 -28.40
N PRO A 147 1.73 23.11 -29.74
CA PRO A 147 2.24 24.25 -30.51
C PRO A 147 1.23 25.41 -30.48
N GLY A 148 1.65 26.58 -30.01
CA GLY A 148 0.90 27.85 -30.20
C GLY A 148 0.46 28.60 -28.92
N CYS A 149 0.50 27.99 -27.73
CA CYS A 149 0.27 28.72 -26.48
C CYS A 149 0.99 28.09 -25.27
N ASN A 150 1.47 28.92 -24.34
CA ASN A 150 2.06 28.48 -23.08
C ASN A 150 1.01 28.09 -22.03
N HIS A 151 -0.27 28.07 -22.39
CA HIS A 151 -1.37 27.77 -21.49
C HIS A 151 -1.70 26.29 -21.57
N ILE A 152 -1.62 25.61 -20.43
CA ILE A 152 -2.14 24.24 -20.29
C ILE A 152 -3.58 24.35 -19.81
N GLN A 153 -4.51 23.76 -20.55
CA GLN A 153 -5.86 23.49 -20.09
C GLN A 153 -5.97 22.00 -19.80
N VAL A 154 -6.18 21.64 -18.53
CA VAL A 154 -6.41 20.24 -18.17
C VAL A 154 -7.92 20.00 -18.24
N GLU A 155 -8.36 19.07 -19.11
CA GLU A 155 -9.78 18.77 -19.32
C GLU A 155 -10.54 18.44 -18.02
N SER A 156 -9.85 17.87 -17.03
CA SER A 156 -10.45 17.52 -15.74
C SER A 156 -10.77 18.73 -14.82
N LYS A 157 -10.29 19.95 -15.13
CA LYS A 157 -10.59 21.20 -14.38
C LYS A 157 -10.42 22.45 -15.27
N PRO A 158 -11.49 22.97 -15.90
CA PRO A 158 -11.42 24.13 -16.81
C PRO A 158 -11.05 25.47 -16.14
N SER A 159 -11.04 25.55 -14.81
CA SER A 159 -10.74 26.78 -14.05
C SER A 159 -9.26 26.99 -13.73
N LEU A 160 -8.38 26.03 -14.00
CA LEU A 160 -6.94 26.16 -13.75
C LEU A 160 -6.22 26.63 -15.02
N ARG A 161 -5.97 27.93 -15.12
CA ARG A 161 -5.12 28.53 -16.17
C ARG A 161 -3.72 28.76 -15.62
N PHE A 162 -2.73 28.06 -16.16
CA PHE A 162 -1.32 28.28 -15.81
C PHE A 162 -0.51 28.62 -17.06
N LYS A 163 0.47 29.51 -16.89
CA LYS A 163 1.41 29.91 -17.93
C LYS A 163 2.71 29.14 -17.76
N TRP A 164 3.17 28.47 -18.81
CA TRP A 164 4.53 27.97 -18.91
C TRP A 164 5.50 29.15 -18.82
N LEU A 165 6.21 29.26 -17.71
CA LEU A 165 7.40 30.11 -17.61
C LEU A 165 8.51 29.42 -18.42
N LYS A 166 9.05 30.13 -19.42
CA LYS A 166 10.33 29.79 -20.02
C LYS A 166 11.39 30.16 -18.97
N ASN A 167 12.27 29.22 -18.62
CA ASN A 167 13.57 29.59 -18.07
C ASN A 167 14.40 30.18 -19.21
#